data_AF-A0A8I2K3H2-F1
#
_entry.id   AF-A0A8I2K3H2-F1
#
_cell.length_a   1.000
_cell.length_b   1.000
_cell.length_c   1.000
_cell.angle_alpha   90.00
_cell.angle_beta   90.00
_cell.angle_gamma   90.00
#
_symmetry.space_group_name_H-M   'P 1'
#
loop_
_entity.id
_entity.type
_entity.pdbx_description
1 polymer ?
#
loop_
_entity_poly.entity_id
_entity_poly.type
_entity_poly.pdbx_seq_one_letter_code
_entity_poly.pdbx_strand_id
1 'polypeptide(L)' 'MKFIAGVIFGILVVIFIIQNTEIVEINFLFWTFSIPRALMVFIVFIIGMLLGALLKSLDDKRKAVKAKTDASTKEEK' A
#
# COMPACT_ATOMS: atom_id res chain seq x y z
N MET A 1 -0.50 -14.23 -25.45
CA MET A 1 -1.02 -13.02 -24.78
C MET A 1 -0.41 -12.76 -23.40
N LYS A 2 -0.55 -13.67 -22.41
CA LYS A 2 -0.06 -13.45 -21.02
C LYS A 2 1.45 -13.22 -20.92
N PHE A 3 2.25 -13.93 -21.73
CA PHE A 3 3.71 -13.75 -21.77
C PHE A 3 4.11 -12.39 -22.34
N ILE A 4 3.50 -11.97 -23.45
CA ILE A 4 3.72 -10.66 -24.07
C ILE A 4 3.35 -9.54 -23.10
N ALA A 5 2.23 -9.66 -22.39
CA ALA A 5 1.84 -8.71 -21.35
C ALA A 5 2.88 -8.62 -20.22
N GLY A 6 3.44 -9.75 -19.78
CA GLY A 6 4.52 -9.79 -18.79
C GLY A 6 5.80 -9.10 -19.27
N VAL A 7 6.19 -9.32 -20.53
CA VAL A 7 7.36 -8.65 -21.14
C VAL A 7 7.14 -7.14 -21.24
N ILE A 8 5.97 -6.71 -21.73
CA ILE A 8 5.62 -5.29 -21.82
C ILE A 8 5.65 -4.64 -20.44
N PHE A 9 5.06 -5.31 -19.43
CA PHE A 9 5.08 -4.83 -18.06
C PHE A 9 6.51 -4.70 -17.53
N GLY A 10 7.37 -5.69 -17.76
CA GLY A 10 8.79 -5.62 -17.37
C GLY A 10 9.53 -4.44 -18.01
N ILE A 11 9.32 -4.20 -19.31
CA ILE A 11 9.91 -3.05 -20.01
C ILE A 11 9.43 -1.72 -19.40
N LEU A 12 8.13 -1.60 -19.10
CA LEU A 12 7.58 -0.40 -18.45
C LEU A 12 8.19 -0.16 -17.07
N VAL A 13 8.41 -1.22 -16.28
CA VAL A 13 9.09 -1.11 -14.98
C VAL A 13 10.51 -0.60 -15.14
N VAL A 14 11.27 -1.11 -16.10
CA VAL A 14 12.65 -0.65 -16.37
C VAL A 14 12.68 0.81 -16.79
N ILE A 15 11.79 1.22 -17.71
CA ILE A 15 11.67 2.62 -18.15
C ILE A 15 11.32 3.52 -16.96
N PHE A 16 10.37 3.10 -16.12
CA PHE A 16 9.98 3.84 -14.92
C PHE A 16 11.19 4.04 -13.98
N ILE A 17 11.99 3.00 -13.72
CA ILE A 17 13.18 3.12 -12.87
C ILE A 17 14.17 4.13 -13.45
N ILE A 18 14.51 4.01 -14.74
CA ILE A 18 15.49 4.89 -15.40
C ILE A 18 15.02 6.34 -15.38
N GLN A 19 13.76 6.61 -15.71
CA GLN A 19 13.19 7.96 -15.69
C GLN A 19 13.12 8.56 -14.27
N ASN A 20 13.03 7.72 -13.24
CA ASN A 20 12.90 8.12 -11.84
C ASN A 20 14.19 7.89 -11.04
N THR A 21 15.34 7.83 -11.71
CA THR A 21 16.67 7.69 -11.07
C THR A 21 17.20 9.02 -10.51
N GLU A 22 16.63 10.15 -10.90
CA GLU A 22 17.03 11.45 -10.36
C GLU A 22 16.87 11.48 -8.84
N ILE A 23 17.89 12.00 -8.17
CA ILE A 23 17.93 12.15 -6.73
C ILE A 23 17.11 13.38 -6.36
N VAL A 24 16.17 13.20 -5.45
CA VAL A 24 15.39 14.29 -4.87
C VAL A 24 15.73 14.47 -3.41
N GLU A 25 15.78 15.73 -2.99
CA GLU A 25 15.89 16.10 -1.59
C GLU A 25 14.51 16.13 -0.94
N ILE A 26 14.38 15.41 0.16
CA ILE A 26 13.18 15.35 0.97
C ILE A 26 13.49 16.01 2.31
N ASN A 27 12.79 17.10 2.58
CA ASN A 27 12.81 17.76 3.89
C ASN A 27 11.64 17.24 4.72
N PHE A 28 11.95 16.41 5.72
CA PHE A 28 10.99 15.83 6.64
C PHE A 28 11.19 16.37 8.06
N LEU A 29 10.38 17.37 8.42
CA LEU A 29 10.39 18.03 9.71
C LEU A 29 11.76 18.64 10.08
N PHE A 30 12.64 17.90 10.76
CA PHE A 30 14.01 18.33 11.11
C PHE A 30 15.09 17.56 10.35
N TRP A 31 14.71 16.68 9.42
CA TRP A 31 15.64 15.84 8.67
C TRP A 31 15.59 16.15 7.19
N THR A 32 16.73 16.02 6.54
CA THR A 32 16.86 16.13 5.09
C THR A 32 17.56 14.90 4.55
N PHE A 33 16.97 14.26 3.55
CA PHE A 33 17.53 13.07 2.92
C PHE A 33 17.49 13.20 1.41
N SER A 34 18.52 12.69 0.75
CA SER A 34 18.61 12.60 -0.71
C SER A 34 18.43 11.15 -1.14
N ILE A 35 17.36 10.85 -1.87
CA ILE A 35 17.10 9.51 -2.39
C ILE A 35 16.58 9.56 -3.83
N PRO A 36 16.77 8.51 -4.65
CA PRO A 36 16.16 8.43 -5.97
C PRO A 36 14.63 8.53 -5.88
N ARG A 37 14.00 9.28 -6.80
CA ARG A 37 12.52 9.43 -6.85
C ARG A 37 11.79 8.09 -6.86
N ALA A 38 12.28 7.12 -7.64
CA ALA A 38 11.68 5.79 -7.71
C ALA A 38 11.58 5.13 -6.32
N LEU A 39 12.64 5.26 -5.50
CA LEU A 39 12.68 4.70 -4.16
C LEU A 39 11.70 5.42 -3.23
N MET A 40 11.63 6.76 -3.30
CA MET A 40 10.65 7.55 -2.55
C MET A 40 9.21 7.08 -2.84
N VAL A 41 8.84 6.99 -4.12
CA VAL A 41 7.51 6.56 -4.57
C VAL A 41 7.21 5.14 -4.06
N PHE A 42 8.18 4.23 -4.14
CA PHE A 42 8.02 2.86 -3.68
C PHE A 42 7.78 2.76 -2.16
N ILE A 43 8.53 3.53 -1.37
CA ILE A 43 8.36 3.59 0.09
C ILE A 43 6.96 4.11 0.45
N VAL A 44 6.54 5.22 -0.17
CA VAL A 44 5.20 5.80 0.04
C VAL A 44 4.12 4.80 -0.31
N PHE A 45 4.28 4.07 -1.42
CA PHE A 45 3.34 3.03 -1.84
C PHE A 45 3.23 1.89 -0.82
N ILE A 46 4.35 1.37 -0.30
CA ILE A 46 4.35 0.32 0.73
C ILE A 46 3.66 0.82 2.00
N ILE A 47 4.00 2.02 2.48
CA ILE A 47 3.36 2.60 3.67
C ILE A 47 1.85 2.72 3.46
N GLY A 48 1.41 3.23 2.31
CA GLY A 48 -0.01 3.31 1.96
C GLY A 48 -0.71 1.95 1.94
N MET A 49 -0.07 0.91 1.37
CA MET A 49 -0.60 -0.44 1.35
C MET A 49 -0.74 -1.03 2.76
N LEU A 50 0.28 -0.85 3.61
CA LEU A 50 0.26 -1.32 5.00
C LEU A 50 -0.83 -0.61 5.81
N LEU A 51 -0.95 0.70 5.69
CA LEU A 51 -2.01 1.48 6.33
C LEU A 51 -3.40 1.03 5.86
N GLY A 52 -3.58 0.84 4.55
CA GLY A 52 -4.85 0.34 3.99
C GLY A 52 -5.21 -1.06 4.50
N ALA A 53 -4.23 -1.96 4.59
CA ALA A 53 -4.43 -3.30 5.16
C ALA A 53 -4.80 -3.25 6.65
N LEU A 54 -4.16 -2.35 7.42
CA LEU A 54 -4.46 -2.15 8.83
C LEU A 54 -5.88 -1.63 9.04
N LEU A 55 -6.30 -0.62 8.27
CA LEU A 55 -7.66 -0.07 8.34
C LEU A 55 -8.71 -1.14 8.02
N LYS A 56 -8.48 -1.95 6.98
CA LYS A 56 -9.36 -3.06 6.63
C LYS A 56 -9.48 -4.07 7.78
N SER A 57 -8.37 -4.42 8.42
CA SER A 57 -8.37 -5.36 9.55
C SER A 57 -9.22 -4.85 10.74
N LEU A 58 -9.19 -3.55 11.00
CA LEU A 58 -10.01 -2.93 12.05
C LEU A 58 -11.51 -3.00 11.71
N ASP A 59 -11.89 -2.74 10.46
CA ASP A 59 -13.27 -2.85 9.99
C ASP A 59 -13.79 -4.29 10.04
N ASP A 60 -12.97 -5.27 9.66
CA ASP A 60 -13.32 -6.68 9.70
C ASP A 60 -13.55 -7.15 11.15
N LYS A 61 -12.73 -6.68 12.11
CA LYS A 61 -12.93 -6.94 13.54
C LYS A 61 -14.24 -6.35 14.06
N ARG A 62 -14.59 -5.12 13.68
CA ARG A 62 -15.87 -4.48 14.09
C ARG A 62 -17.08 -5.26 13.60
N LYS A 63 -17.05 -5.73 12.35
CA LYS A 63 -18.12 -6.55 11.77
C LYS A 63 -18.28 -7.88 12.49
N ALA A 64 -17.16 -8.54 12.83
CA ALA A 64 -17.17 -9.81 13.57
C ALA A 64 -17.74 -9.65 14.99
N VAL A 65 -17.39 -8.56 15.69
CA VAL A 65 -17.94 -8.28 17.03
C VAL A 65 -19.44 -8.01 16.95
N LYS A 66 -19.89 -7.19 15.99
CA LYS A 66 -21.32 -6.88 15.82
C LYS A 66 -22.15 -8.14 15.49
N ALA A 67 -21.64 -9.00 14.61
CA ALA A 67 -22.32 -10.25 14.26
C ALA A 67 -22.46 -11.21 15.46
N LYS A 68 -21.48 -11.27 16.37
CA LYS A 68 -21.58 -12.05 17.59
C LYS A 68 -22.60 -11.48 18.58
N THR A 69 -22.66 -10.16 18.73
CA THR A 69 -23.66 -9.49 19.59
C THR A 69 -25.08 -9.71 19.05
N ASP A 70 -25.29 -9.54 17.75
CA ASP A 70 -26.61 -9.69 17.11
C ASP A 70 -27.13 -11.15 17.15
N ALA A 71 -26.23 -12.14 17.20
CA ALA A 71 -26.58 -13.56 17.34
C ALA A 71 -26.98 -13.93 18.77
N SER A 72 -26.26 -13.44 19.78
CA SER A 72 -26.55 -13.71 21.20
C SER A 72 -27.91 -13.13 21.64
N THR A 73 -28.32 -11.99 21.10
CA THR A 73 -29.63 -11.38 21.41
C THR A 73 -30.81 -12.10 20.73
N LYS A 74 -30.56 -12.94 19.71
CA LYS A 74 -31.60 -13.75 19.05
C LYS A 74 -31.84 -15.09 19.72
N GLU A 75 -30.85 -15.67 20.39
CA GLU A 75 -31.03 -16.95 21.12
C GLU A 75 -31.71 -16.78 22.49
N GLU A 76 -31.68 -15.57 23.06
CA GLU A 76 -32.33 -15.23 24.33
C GLU A 76 -33.83 -14.88 24.18
N LYS A 77 -34.34 -14.77 22.95
CA LYS A 77 -35.71 -14.33 22.62
C LYS A 77 -36.54 -15.44 21.99
#